data_AF-A0A3P9HXI1-F1
#
_entry.id   AF-A0A3P9HXI1-F1
#
_cell.length_a   1.000
_cell.length_b   1.000
_cell.length_c   1.000
_cell.angle_alpha   90.00
_cell.angle_beta   90.00
_cell.angle_gamma   90.00
#
_symmetry.space_group_name_H-M   'P 1'
#
loop_
_entity.id
_entity.type
_entity.pdbx_description
1 polymer ?
#
loop_
_entity_poly.entity_id
_entity_poly.type
_entity_poly.pdbx_seq_one_letter_code
_entity_poly.pdbx_strand_id
1 'polypeptide(L)'
;MTAWIVLPVSLAAFSITGIWIVYYMAVMNHHVCPVENWTYNATCTEDLPRPGFPKACCTIQDIPLISKCGSFPPESCLFSLIGNVGAFMVVMVCFLRYAQMIEHSHQGLVNTSALVSGCINAIGLVMVGNFQVDHAKSLHYVGAGVAFPAGLLFVCLQCVLTYRVAMTTLDYWMAHFRVALSLGAMISLVLSGIFFIHESFLLQHAAAICEWIFTVDILIFYGTFTYEFGTVTRETMMAGLQMSQHTSGVMMGPGSHSSTLASATKGLKSPGGSSTSTHLNCTPESVAML
;
A
#
# COMPACT_ATOMS: atom_id res chain seq x y z
N MET A 1 -2.75 13.07 -24.47
CA MET A 1 -2.95 12.10 -23.37
C MET A 1 -1.88 12.35 -22.33
N THR A 2 -2.25 12.39 -21.05
CA THR A 2 -1.34 12.69 -19.95
C THR A 2 -0.50 11.47 -19.63
N ALA A 3 0.79 11.64 -19.33
CA ALA A 3 1.69 10.53 -18.98
C ALA A 3 1.21 9.76 -17.72
N TRP A 4 0.35 10.38 -16.90
CA TRP A 4 -0.20 9.83 -15.68
C TRP A 4 -1.11 8.61 -15.87
N ILE A 5 -1.68 8.40 -17.06
CA ILE A 5 -2.42 7.18 -17.42
C ILE A 5 -1.55 5.93 -17.24
N VAL A 6 -0.24 6.04 -17.46
CA VAL A 6 0.69 4.90 -17.39
C VAL A 6 0.87 4.43 -15.95
N LEU A 7 0.71 5.30 -14.95
CA LEU A 7 1.03 4.99 -13.56
C LEU A 7 0.13 3.88 -12.98
N PRO A 8 -1.22 3.95 -13.03
CA PRO A 8 -2.05 2.91 -12.44
C PRO A 8 -2.00 1.59 -13.23
N VAL A 9 -1.89 1.67 -14.56
CA VAL A 9 -1.68 0.48 -15.42
C VAL A 9 -0.36 -0.21 -15.06
N SER A 10 0.72 0.56 -14.94
CA SER A 10 2.04 0.00 -14.59
C SER A 10 2.03 -0.61 -13.20
N LEU A 11 1.39 0.04 -12.22
CA LEU A 11 1.27 -0.50 -10.85
C LEU A 11 0.56 -1.87 -10.88
N ALA A 12 -0.59 -1.95 -11.55
CA ALA A 12 -1.37 -3.18 -11.63
C ALA A 12 -0.62 -4.28 -12.39
N ALA A 13 -0.16 -3.99 -13.62
CA ALA A 13 0.52 -4.96 -14.46
C ALA A 13 1.83 -5.46 -13.84
N PHE A 14 2.69 -4.54 -13.37
CA PHE A 14 3.96 -4.90 -12.73
C PHE A 14 3.74 -5.76 -11.49
N SER A 15 2.81 -5.39 -10.61
CA SER A 15 2.58 -6.11 -9.35
C SER A 15 1.91 -7.47 -9.59
N ILE A 16 0.89 -7.54 -10.44
CA ILE A 16 0.21 -8.82 -10.76
C ILE A 16 1.22 -9.77 -11.41
N THR A 17 1.89 -9.34 -12.48
CA THR A 17 2.89 -10.18 -13.15
C THR A 17 4.03 -10.59 -12.20
N GLY A 18 4.52 -9.65 -11.40
CA GLY A 18 5.58 -9.91 -10.43
C GLY A 18 5.19 -10.97 -9.40
N ILE A 19 3.99 -10.87 -8.80
CA ILE A 19 3.52 -11.84 -7.80
C ILE A 19 3.33 -13.23 -8.41
N TRP A 20 2.83 -13.32 -9.65
CA TRP A 20 2.74 -14.60 -10.37
C TRP A 20 4.11 -15.22 -10.68
N ILE A 21 5.11 -14.40 -11.02
CA ILE A 21 6.50 -14.86 -11.21
C ILE A 21 7.06 -15.40 -9.90
N VAL A 22 6.90 -14.66 -8.79
CA VAL A 22 7.32 -15.09 -7.44
C VAL A 22 6.67 -16.42 -7.07
N TYR A 23 5.36 -16.56 -7.31
CA TYR A 23 4.64 -17.82 -7.11
C TYR A 23 5.21 -18.96 -7.95
N TYR A 24 5.39 -18.76 -9.26
CA TYR A 24 5.92 -19.79 -10.14
C TYR A 24 7.32 -20.25 -9.70
N MET A 25 8.19 -19.29 -9.33
CA MET A 25 9.52 -19.62 -8.81
C MET A 25 9.43 -20.42 -7.51
N ALA A 26 8.58 -20.02 -6.58
CA ALA A 26 8.40 -20.72 -5.31
C ALA A 26 7.88 -22.16 -5.52
N VAL A 27 6.97 -22.38 -6.48
CA VAL A 27 6.51 -23.73 -6.85
C VAL A 27 7.63 -24.56 -7.44
N MET A 28 8.41 -23.98 -8.36
CA MET A 28 9.49 -24.69 -9.07
C MET A 28 10.71 -24.99 -8.18
N ASN A 29 10.93 -24.16 -7.16
CA ASN A 29 11.94 -24.36 -6.12
C ASN A 29 11.42 -25.20 -4.95
N HIS A 30 10.17 -25.69 -5.04
CA HIS A 30 9.54 -26.53 -4.03
C HIS A 30 9.35 -25.83 -2.67
N HIS A 31 9.30 -24.51 -2.62
CA HIS A 31 9.06 -23.73 -1.40
C HIS A 31 7.58 -23.64 -1.04
N VAL A 32 6.70 -23.74 -2.05
CA VAL A 32 5.24 -23.81 -1.87
C VAL A 32 4.67 -24.87 -2.80
N CYS A 33 3.44 -25.27 -2.53
CA CYS A 33 2.69 -26.16 -3.39
C CYS A 33 1.98 -25.41 -4.54
N PRO A 34 1.59 -26.12 -5.62
CA PRO A 34 0.72 -25.56 -6.66
C PRO A 34 -0.60 -24.98 -6.11
N VAL A 35 -1.52 -24.50 -6.95
CA VAL A 35 -2.91 -24.13 -6.53
C VAL A 35 -3.99 -25.16 -6.96
N GLU A 36 -3.73 -26.00 -7.96
CA GLU A 36 -4.76 -26.91 -8.50
C GLU A 36 -4.50 -28.43 -8.40
N ASN A 37 -3.33 -28.91 -7.98
CA ASN A 37 -2.95 -30.33 -8.19
C ASN A 37 -2.14 -30.97 -7.04
N TRP A 38 -2.71 -31.15 -5.84
CA TRP A 38 -2.11 -31.98 -4.77
C TRP A 38 -3.14 -32.59 -3.82
N THR A 39 -2.65 -33.52 -2.99
CA THR A 39 -3.38 -34.15 -1.89
C THR A 39 -2.87 -33.63 -0.55
N TYR A 40 -3.77 -33.19 0.34
CA TYR A 40 -3.42 -32.85 1.73
C TYR A 40 -3.13 -34.14 2.51
N ASN A 41 -1.86 -34.44 2.74
CA ASN A 41 -1.44 -35.56 3.55
C ASN A 41 -0.74 -35.04 4.81
N ALA A 42 -1.08 -35.58 5.99
CA ALA A 42 -0.49 -35.20 7.26
C ALA A 42 1.00 -35.60 7.37
N THR A 43 1.41 -36.59 6.58
CA THR A 43 2.80 -37.07 6.48
C THR A 43 3.14 -37.30 5.03
N CYS A 44 4.09 -36.54 4.50
CA CYS A 44 4.66 -36.84 3.19
C CYS A 44 5.63 -38.01 3.33
N THR A 45 5.35 -39.13 2.67
CA THR A 45 6.39 -40.09 2.31
C THR A 45 7.32 -39.41 1.33
N GLU A 46 8.63 -39.49 1.54
CA GLU A 46 9.66 -38.83 0.73
C GLU A 46 9.62 -39.30 -0.74
N ASP A 47 8.74 -38.71 -1.55
CA ASP A 47 8.94 -38.70 -2.99
C ASP A 47 10.09 -37.74 -3.27
N LEU A 48 11.23 -38.28 -3.74
CA LEU A 48 12.41 -37.46 -4.02
C LEU A 48 12.03 -36.28 -4.92
N PRO A 49 12.27 -35.02 -4.48
CA PRO A 49 11.96 -33.86 -5.29
C PRO A 49 12.74 -33.95 -6.61
N ARG A 50 12.01 -33.97 -7.73
CA ARG A 50 12.62 -33.89 -9.05
C ARG A 50 12.86 -32.42 -9.39
N PRO A 51 14.10 -32.02 -9.73
CA PRO A 51 14.38 -30.66 -10.17
C PRO A 51 13.50 -30.30 -11.37
N GLY A 52 12.82 -29.15 -11.32
CA GLY A 52 11.98 -28.66 -12.41
C GLY A 52 10.55 -29.22 -12.47
N PHE A 53 10.09 -29.97 -11.46
CA PHE A 53 8.70 -30.42 -11.35
C PHE A 53 8.09 -29.98 -10.02
N PRO A 54 6.79 -29.62 -9.94
CA PRO A 54 6.17 -29.30 -8.66
C PRO A 54 6.12 -30.48 -7.68
N LYS A 55 6.14 -30.20 -6.36
CA LYS A 55 5.89 -31.22 -5.32
C LYS A 55 4.49 -31.82 -5.46
N ALA A 56 4.38 -33.14 -5.27
CA ALA A 56 3.11 -33.87 -5.26
C ALA A 56 2.49 -33.99 -3.84
N CYS A 57 3.32 -33.85 -2.80
CA CYS A 57 2.87 -33.91 -1.40
C CYS A 57 3.16 -32.59 -0.67
N CYS A 58 2.17 -32.11 0.09
CA CYS A 58 2.12 -30.78 0.67
C CYS A 58 1.76 -30.83 2.14
N THR A 59 2.52 -30.11 2.97
CA THR A 59 2.17 -29.89 4.37
C THR A 59 1.47 -28.54 4.55
N ILE A 60 1.02 -28.26 5.76
CA ILE A 60 0.38 -26.98 6.10
C ILE A 60 1.36 -25.80 5.99
N GLN A 61 2.67 -26.07 6.01
CA GLN A 61 3.71 -25.06 5.91
C GLN A 61 3.95 -24.59 4.46
N ASP A 62 3.56 -25.43 3.48
CA ASP A 62 3.79 -25.21 2.04
C ASP A 62 2.58 -24.58 1.33
N ILE A 63 1.60 -24.06 2.08
CA ILE A 63 0.40 -23.45 1.51
C ILE A 63 0.80 -22.20 0.71
N PRO A 64 0.30 -22.03 -0.54
CA PRO A 64 0.73 -20.98 -1.46
C PRO A 64 0.08 -19.62 -1.15
N LEU A 65 0.24 -19.14 0.08
CA LEU A 65 0.01 -17.74 0.43
C LEU A 65 0.98 -16.86 -0.38
N ILE A 66 0.56 -15.68 -0.81
CA ILE A 66 1.43 -14.75 -1.57
C ILE A 66 2.69 -14.44 -0.74
N SER A 67 2.48 -14.14 0.54
CA SER A 67 3.55 -13.90 1.52
C SER A 67 4.51 -15.08 1.68
N LYS A 68 4.01 -16.32 1.58
CA LYS A 68 4.84 -17.55 1.63
C LYS A 68 5.68 -17.74 0.37
N CYS A 69 5.14 -17.41 -0.79
CA CYS A 69 5.87 -17.51 -2.05
C CYS A 69 7.12 -16.61 -2.05
N GLY A 70 7.07 -15.48 -1.34
CA GLY A 70 8.18 -14.54 -1.20
C GLY A 70 9.12 -14.79 -0.01
N SER A 71 9.13 -15.97 0.60
CA SER A 71 9.92 -16.22 1.82
C SER A 71 11.43 -16.39 1.58
N PHE A 72 11.81 -17.07 0.51
CA PHE A 72 13.21 -17.49 0.27
C PHE A 72 13.84 -16.78 -0.93
N PRO A 73 15.18 -16.60 -0.97
CA PRO A 73 15.84 -16.08 -2.17
C PRO A 73 15.87 -17.12 -3.31
N PRO A 74 15.75 -16.70 -4.57
CA PRO A 74 15.64 -15.30 -5.05
C PRO A 74 14.22 -14.70 -5.03
N GLU A 75 13.19 -15.48 -4.68
CA GLU A 75 11.79 -15.05 -4.68
C GLU A 75 11.53 -13.87 -3.73
N SER A 76 12.16 -13.87 -2.56
CA SER A 76 12.05 -12.82 -1.54
C SER A 76 12.63 -11.49 -1.98
N CYS A 77 13.69 -11.50 -2.79
CA CYS A 77 14.26 -10.29 -3.38
C CYS A 77 13.30 -9.67 -4.40
N LEU A 78 12.66 -10.49 -5.23
CA LEU A 78 11.64 -10.04 -6.17
C LEU A 78 10.40 -9.54 -5.43
N PHE A 79 9.94 -10.26 -4.41
CA PHE A 79 8.80 -9.85 -3.59
C PHE A 79 9.03 -8.51 -2.90
N SER A 80 10.21 -8.28 -2.33
CA SER A 80 10.63 -7.00 -1.77
C SER A 80 10.66 -5.89 -2.82
N LEU A 81 11.24 -6.14 -3.99
CA LEU A 81 11.25 -5.18 -5.09
C LEU A 81 9.83 -4.77 -5.52
N ILE A 82 8.96 -5.76 -5.71
CA ILE A 82 7.56 -5.54 -6.09
C ILE A 82 6.83 -4.73 -5.02
N GLY A 83 6.96 -5.12 -3.75
CA GLY A 83 6.34 -4.42 -2.62
C GLY A 83 6.80 -2.97 -2.48
N ASN A 84 8.10 -2.72 -2.60
CA ASN A 84 8.69 -1.38 -2.46
C ASN A 84 8.31 -0.46 -3.63
N VAL A 85 8.44 -0.93 -4.87
CA VAL A 85 8.05 -0.16 -6.05
C VAL A 85 6.53 0.08 -6.06
N GLY A 86 5.75 -0.96 -5.72
CA GLY A 86 4.30 -0.87 -5.58
C GLY A 86 3.88 0.16 -4.53
N ALA A 87 4.50 0.16 -3.35
CA ALA A 87 4.23 1.13 -2.29
C ALA A 87 4.51 2.58 -2.74
N PHE A 88 5.62 2.83 -3.44
CA PHE A 88 5.93 4.14 -4.00
C PHE A 88 4.86 4.59 -5.02
N MET A 89 4.48 3.69 -5.93
CA MET A 89 3.46 3.99 -6.95
C MET A 89 2.08 4.22 -6.33
N VAL A 90 1.71 3.47 -5.28
CA VAL A 90 0.49 3.70 -4.50
C VAL A 90 0.47 5.12 -3.93
N VAL A 91 1.54 5.56 -3.28
CA VAL A 91 1.65 6.93 -2.74
C VAL A 91 1.43 7.97 -3.85
N MET A 92 2.08 7.80 -5.02
CA MET A 92 1.90 8.69 -6.15
C MET A 92 0.45 8.72 -6.66
N VAL A 93 -0.21 7.56 -6.78
CA VAL A 93 -1.64 7.49 -7.14
C VAL A 93 -2.49 8.21 -6.11
N CYS A 94 -2.25 8.02 -4.81
CA CYS A 94 -3.01 8.67 -3.75
C CYS A 94 -2.86 10.19 -3.79
N PHE A 95 -1.66 10.73 -4.02
CA PHE A 95 -1.43 12.17 -4.15
C PHE A 95 -2.11 12.77 -5.38
N LEU A 96 -1.98 12.12 -6.54
CA LEU A 96 -2.65 12.57 -7.76
C LEU A 96 -4.16 12.56 -7.59
N ARG A 97 -4.70 11.50 -6.99
CA ARG A 97 -6.14 11.40 -6.75
C ARG A 97 -6.62 12.45 -5.75
N TYR A 98 -5.87 12.69 -4.69
CA TYR A 98 -6.16 13.74 -3.72
C TYR A 98 -6.21 15.12 -4.39
N ALA A 99 -5.23 15.42 -5.25
CA ALA A 99 -5.14 16.67 -5.98
C ALA A 99 -6.30 16.85 -6.99
N GLN A 100 -6.67 15.78 -7.72
CA GLN A 100 -7.85 15.78 -8.58
C GLN A 100 -9.13 16.13 -7.81
N MET A 101 -9.32 15.54 -6.63
CA MET A 101 -10.52 15.82 -5.82
C MET A 101 -10.55 17.26 -5.31
N ILE A 102 -9.39 17.87 -5.03
CA ILE A 102 -9.29 19.30 -4.69
C ILE A 102 -9.72 20.16 -5.87
N GLU A 103 -9.24 19.85 -7.08
CA GLU A 103 -9.58 20.58 -8.30
C GLU A 103 -11.08 20.53 -8.60
N HIS A 104 -11.73 19.37 -8.38
CA HIS A 104 -13.17 19.22 -8.51
C HIS A 104 -13.96 19.85 -7.34
N SER A 105 -13.33 20.70 -6.52
CA SER A 105 -13.94 21.39 -5.36
C SER A 105 -14.50 20.44 -4.28
N HIS A 106 -14.05 19.19 -4.25
CA HIS A 106 -14.40 18.21 -3.21
C HIS A 106 -13.31 18.11 -2.15
N GLN A 107 -13.05 19.25 -1.51
CA GLN A 107 -12.20 19.32 -0.34
C GLN A 107 -12.99 18.84 0.88
N GLY A 108 -12.43 17.91 1.65
CA GLY A 108 -13.11 17.42 2.85
C GLY A 108 -12.43 16.22 3.48
N LEU A 109 -12.94 15.83 4.66
CA LEU A 109 -12.39 14.74 5.47
C LEU A 109 -12.30 13.43 4.70
N VAL A 110 -13.25 13.11 3.82
CA VAL A 110 -13.23 11.87 3.02
C VAL A 110 -12.01 11.83 2.10
N ASN A 111 -11.66 12.94 1.45
CA ASN A 111 -10.52 13.02 0.54
C ASN A 111 -9.20 12.91 1.32
N THR A 112 -9.07 13.65 2.43
CA THR A 112 -7.88 13.58 3.29
C THR A 112 -7.72 12.21 3.93
N SER A 113 -8.80 11.61 4.44
CA SER A 113 -8.78 10.24 5.00
C SER A 113 -8.37 9.22 3.95
N ALA A 114 -8.79 9.36 2.69
CA ALA A 114 -8.33 8.49 1.62
C ALA A 114 -6.83 8.63 1.39
N LEU A 115 -6.29 9.85 1.29
CA LEU A 115 -4.85 10.08 1.17
C LEU A 115 -4.07 9.43 2.32
N VAL A 116 -4.48 9.69 3.56
CA VAL A 116 -3.83 9.15 4.77
C VAL A 116 -3.88 7.62 4.77
N SER A 117 -5.04 7.03 4.47
CA SER A 117 -5.22 5.58 4.39
C SER A 117 -4.31 4.96 3.32
N GLY A 118 -4.17 5.62 2.16
CA GLY A 118 -3.25 5.20 1.10
C GLY A 118 -1.78 5.24 1.52
N CYS A 119 -1.35 6.26 2.25
CA CYS A 119 0.01 6.35 2.80
C CYS A 119 0.27 5.26 3.85
N ILE A 120 -0.69 5.00 4.75
CA ILE A 120 -0.59 3.92 5.75
C ILE A 120 -0.52 2.56 5.05
N ASN A 121 -1.33 2.35 4.00
CA ASN A 121 -1.26 1.15 3.17
C ASN A 121 0.15 0.96 2.58
N ALA A 122 0.74 2.01 2.01
CA ALA A 122 2.09 1.94 1.45
C ALA A 122 3.16 1.60 2.50
N ILE A 123 3.06 2.15 3.72
CA ILE A 123 3.96 1.77 4.83
C ILE A 123 3.83 0.28 5.16
N GLY A 124 2.59 -0.22 5.23
CA GLY A 124 2.33 -1.64 5.44
C GLY A 124 2.91 -2.52 4.32
N LEU A 125 2.76 -2.11 3.05
CA LEU A 125 3.31 -2.82 1.89
C LEU A 125 4.84 -2.90 1.94
N VAL A 126 5.53 -1.83 2.33
CA VAL A 126 6.98 -1.83 2.55
C VAL A 126 7.33 -2.84 3.64
N MET A 127 6.61 -2.88 4.76
CA MET A 127 6.87 -3.87 5.81
C MET A 127 6.67 -5.31 5.32
N VAL A 128 5.54 -5.60 4.66
CA VAL A 128 5.23 -6.94 4.14
C VAL A 128 6.28 -7.41 3.13
N GLY A 129 6.71 -6.53 2.22
CA GLY A 129 7.69 -6.86 1.19
C GLY A 129 9.10 -7.11 1.72
N ASN A 130 9.52 -6.43 2.78
CA ASN A 130 10.90 -6.52 3.30
C ASN A 130 11.04 -7.49 4.48
N PHE A 131 9.99 -7.74 5.24
CA PHE A 131 10.00 -8.69 6.35
C PHE A 131 9.23 -9.93 5.94
N GLN A 132 9.93 -11.01 5.58
CA GLN A 132 9.32 -12.24 5.11
C GLN A 132 8.64 -13.00 6.26
N VAL A 133 7.54 -13.69 5.96
CA VAL A 133 6.72 -14.39 6.97
C VAL A 133 7.48 -15.50 7.71
N ASP A 134 8.46 -16.14 7.06
CA ASP A 134 9.25 -17.22 7.66
C ASP A 134 10.49 -16.76 8.44
N HIS A 135 10.98 -15.54 8.18
CA HIS A 135 12.18 -15.00 8.82
C HIS A 135 11.89 -13.90 9.85
N ALA A 136 10.83 -13.12 9.64
CA ALA A 136 10.46 -11.97 10.46
C ALA A 136 8.94 -11.88 10.66
N LYS A 137 8.33 -13.02 11.03
CA LYS A 137 6.87 -13.23 11.15
C LYS A 137 6.10 -12.12 11.88
N SER A 138 6.61 -11.63 13.01
CA SER A 138 5.94 -10.60 13.80
C SER A 138 5.83 -9.28 13.01
N LEU A 139 6.94 -8.81 12.42
CA LEU A 139 6.96 -7.60 11.61
C LEU A 139 6.15 -7.77 10.32
N HIS A 140 6.21 -8.94 9.71
CA HIS A 140 5.40 -9.28 8.54
C HIS A 140 3.90 -9.11 8.84
N TYR A 141 3.40 -9.72 9.92
CA TYR A 141 1.97 -9.63 10.26
C TYR A 141 1.55 -8.26 10.77
N VAL A 142 2.42 -7.50 11.44
CA VAL A 142 2.17 -6.08 11.72
C VAL A 142 2.02 -5.32 10.40
N GLY A 143 2.92 -5.55 9.44
CA GLY A 143 2.83 -4.97 8.11
C GLY A 143 1.53 -5.33 7.40
N ALA A 144 1.15 -6.60 7.37
CA ALA A 144 -0.09 -7.07 6.72
C ALA A 144 -1.35 -6.51 7.41
N GLY A 145 -1.36 -6.49 8.74
CA GLY A 145 -2.43 -5.91 9.55
C GLY A 145 -2.57 -4.39 9.39
N VAL A 146 -1.53 -3.70 8.91
CA VAL A 146 -1.58 -2.28 8.54
C VAL A 146 -1.98 -2.11 7.07
N ALA A 147 -1.33 -2.84 6.16
CA ALA A 147 -1.50 -2.73 4.72
C ALA A 147 -2.95 -3.03 4.31
N PHE A 148 -3.46 -4.23 4.65
CA PHE A 148 -4.71 -4.70 4.08
C PHE A 148 -5.93 -3.89 4.55
N PRO A 149 -6.10 -3.59 5.86
CA PRO A 149 -7.21 -2.76 6.30
C PRO A 149 -7.12 -1.32 5.79
N ALA A 150 -5.93 -0.72 5.73
CA ALA A 150 -5.75 0.63 5.21
C ALA A 150 -5.98 0.70 3.68
N GLY A 151 -5.54 -0.31 2.94
CA GLY A 151 -5.83 -0.44 1.51
C GLY A 151 -7.33 -0.60 1.25
N LEU A 152 -8.00 -1.43 2.06
CA LEU A 152 -9.45 -1.62 1.97
C LEU A 152 -10.24 -0.35 2.30
N LEU A 153 -9.85 0.36 3.37
CA LEU A 153 -10.43 1.65 3.71
C LEU A 153 -10.23 2.67 2.58
N PHE A 154 -9.03 2.71 1.98
CA PHE A 154 -8.75 3.59 0.84
C PHE A 154 -9.72 3.33 -0.32
N VAL A 155 -9.87 2.08 -0.77
CA VAL A 155 -10.74 1.77 -1.92
C VAL A 155 -12.22 2.04 -1.60
N CYS A 156 -12.68 1.76 -0.37
CA CYS A 156 -14.03 2.11 0.08
C CYS A 156 -14.29 3.63 0.02
N LEU A 157 -13.35 4.45 0.52
CA LEU A 157 -13.47 5.91 0.45
C LEU A 157 -13.42 6.40 -1.00
N GLN A 158 -12.61 5.77 -1.85
CA GLN A 158 -12.55 6.10 -3.28
C GLN A 158 -13.83 5.74 -4.02
N CYS A 159 -14.55 4.68 -3.64
CA CYS A 159 -15.91 4.43 -4.16
C CYS A 159 -16.83 5.61 -3.88
N VAL A 160 -16.86 6.11 -2.62
CA VAL A 160 -17.68 7.27 -2.23
C VAL A 160 -17.29 8.52 -3.03
N LEU A 161 -15.99 8.81 -3.14
CA LEU A 161 -15.49 9.96 -3.90
C LEU A 161 -15.83 9.85 -5.39
N THR A 162 -15.75 8.65 -5.98
CA THR A 162 -16.09 8.40 -7.38
C THR A 162 -17.56 8.74 -7.66
N TYR A 163 -18.49 8.33 -6.81
CA TYR A 163 -19.91 8.72 -6.97
C TYR A 163 -20.14 10.22 -6.80
N ARG A 164 -19.39 10.89 -5.92
CA ARG A 164 -19.56 12.33 -5.68
C ARG A 164 -19.19 13.17 -6.90
N VAL A 165 -18.25 12.70 -7.72
CA VAL A 165 -17.79 13.41 -8.93
C VAL A 165 -18.41 12.86 -10.22
N ALA A 166 -19.21 11.79 -10.14
CA ALA A 166 -19.80 11.16 -11.31
C ALA A 166 -20.85 12.09 -11.94
N MET A 167 -20.66 12.41 -13.22
CA MET A 167 -21.57 13.27 -13.98
C MET A 167 -22.16 12.53 -15.18
N THR A 168 -21.41 11.60 -15.76
CA THR A 168 -21.81 10.82 -16.94
C THR A 168 -22.20 9.40 -16.59
N THR A 169 -22.95 8.74 -17.47
CA THR A 169 -23.29 7.32 -17.32
C THR A 169 -22.05 6.44 -17.19
N LEU A 170 -20.96 6.79 -17.90
CA LEU A 170 -19.70 6.05 -17.84
C LEU A 170 -19.03 6.18 -16.46
N ASP A 171 -19.10 7.36 -15.83
CA ASP A 171 -18.58 7.57 -14.48
C ASP A 171 -19.35 6.74 -13.45
N TYR A 172 -20.68 6.65 -13.59
CA TYR A 172 -21.51 5.78 -12.74
C TYR A 172 -21.20 4.29 -12.96
N TRP A 173 -21.02 3.83 -14.20
CA TRP A 173 -20.59 2.46 -14.48
C TRP A 173 -19.24 2.14 -13.82
N MET A 174 -18.29 3.08 -13.89
CA MET A 174 -17.00 2.94 -13.23
C MET A 174 -17.14 2.89 -11.70
N ALA A 175 -18.02 3.72 -11.13
CA ALA A 175 -18.31 3.71 -9.70
C ALA A 175 -18.94 2.38 -9.24
N HIS A 176 -19.88 1.80 -10.01
CA HIS A 176 -20.45 0.49 -9.73
C HIS A 176 -19.41 -0.62 -9.82
N PHE A 177 -18.55 -0.58 -10.84
CA PHE A 177 -17.45 -1.54 -11.00
C PHE A 177 -16.48 -1.49 -9.80
N ARG A 178 -16.10 -0.29 -9.36
CA ARG A 178 -15.27 -0.08 -8.16
C ARG A 178 -15.91 -0.60 -6.89
N VAL A 179 -17.23 -0.42 -6.72
CA VAL A 179 -17.96 -0.99 -5.57
C VAL A 179 -17.92 -2.51 -5.61
N ALA A 180 -18.11 -3.13 -6.77
CA ALA A 180 -18.05 -4.58 -6.91
C ALA A 180 -16.66 -5.12 -6.52
N LEU A 181 -15.58 -4.51 -7.02
CA LEU A 181 -14.20 -4.87 -6.64
C LEU A 181 -13.94 -4.65 -5.14
N SER A 182 -14.37 -3.53 -4.57
CA SER A 182 -14.18 -3.22 -3.15
C SER A 182 -14.96 -4.18 -2.25
N LEU A 183 -16.14 -4.63 -2.68
CA LEU A 183 -16.94 -5.63 -1.97
C LEU A 183 -16.30 -7.02 -2.05
N GLY A 184 -15.81 -7.41 -3.24
CA GLY A 184 -15.03 -8.63 -3.43
C GLY A 184 -13.80 -8.67 -2.53
N ALA A 185 -13.01 -7.58 -2.52
CA ALA A 185 -11.87 -7.42 -1.64
C ALA A 185 -12.26 -7.50 -0.14
N MET A 186 -13.34 -6.82 0.28
CA MET A 186 -13.83 -6.89 1.66
C MET A 186 -14.17 -8.32 2.08
N ILE A 187 -14.96 -9.02 1.27
CA ILE A 187 -15.37 -10.40 1.54
C ILE A 187 -14.14 -11.31 1.59
N SER A 188 -13.26 -11.20 0.60
CA SER A 188 -12.02 -12.00 0.54
C SER A 188 -11.12 -11.76 1.75
N LEU A 189 -10.90 -10.51 2.17
CA LEU A 189 -10.07 -10.20 3.34
C LEU A 189 -10.67 -10.79 4.63
N VAL A 190 -11.99 -10.63 4.83
CA VAL A 190 -12.69 -11.17 6.01
C VAL A 190 -12.62 -12.70 6.04
N LEU A 191 -12.92 -13.36 4.92
CA LEU A 191 -12.85 -14.81 4.81
C LEU A 191 -11.42 -15.32 5.01
N SER A 192 -10.43 -14.65 4.42
CA SER A 192 -9.01 -14.96 4.64
C SER A 192 -8.68 -14.93 6.12
N GLY A 193 -9.05 -13.87 6.86
CA GLY A 193 -8.80 -13.76 8.28
C GLY A 193 -9.47 -14.86 9.12
N ILE A 194 -10.75 -15.16 8.83
CA ILE A 194 -11.49 -16.22 9.52
C ILE A 194 -10.83 -17.59 9.27
N PHE A 195 -10.55 -17.91 8.02
CA PHE A 195 -10.01 -19.21 7.64
C PHE A 195 -8.57 -19.41 8.12
N PHE A 196 -7.77 -18.33 8.16
CA PHE A 196 -6.38 -18.36 8.59
C PHE A 196 -6.20 -18.76 10.07
N ILE A 197 -7.18 -18.46 10.94
CA ILE A 197 -7.13 -18.81 12.37
C ILE A 197 -7.32 -20.31 12.60
N HIS A 198 -7.90 -21.03 11.62
CA HIS A 198 -8.16 -22.45 11.75
C HIS A 198 -6.93 -23.28 11.35
N GLU A 199 -6.66 -24.36 12.08
CA GLU A 199 -5.56 -25.29 11.78
C GLU A 199 -5.91 -26.33 10.70
N SER A 200 -7.04 -26.18 9.99
CA SER A 200 -7.42 -27.12 8.96
C SER A 200 -6.77 -26.75 7.62
N PHE A 201 -6.23 -27.77 6.94
CA PHE A 201 -5.60 -27.61 5.64
C PHE A 201 -6.51 -26.97 4.60
N LEU A 202 -7.78 -27.39 4.54
CA LEU A 202 -8.76 -26.86 3.61
C LEU A 202 -9.05 -25.38 3.86
N LEU A 203 -9.19 -24.98 5.12
CA LEU A 203 -9.46 -23.57 5.44
C LEU A 203 -8.23 -22.72 5.19
N GLN A 204 -7.03 -23.14 5.56
CA GLN A 204 -5.83 -22.35 5.26
C GLN A 204 -5.56 -22.24 3.75
N HIS A 205 -5.92 -23.26 2.96
CA HIS A 205 -5.89 -23.15 1.51
C HIS A 205 -6.91 -22.13 0.98
N ALA A 206 -8.14 -22.20 1.48
CA ALA A 206 -9.16 -21.23 1.16
C ALA A 206 -8.73 -19.81 1.58
N ALA A 207 -8.00 -19.67 2.69
CA ALA A 207 -7.41 -18.41 3.12
C ALA A 207 -6.40 -17.88 2.10
N ALA A 208 -5.53 -18.75 1.59
CA ALA A 208 -4.60 -18.39 0.52
C ALA A 208 -5.34 -17.93 -0.75
N ILE A 209 -6.35 -18.67 -1.21
CA ILE A 209 -7.18 -18.26 -2.34
C ILE A 209 -7.80 -16.88 -2.09
N CYS A 210 -8.31 -16.64 -0.88
CA CYS A 210 -8.88 -15.34 -0.51
C CYS A 210 -7.83 -14.21 -0.49
N GLU A 211 -6.60 -14.46 -0.03
CA GLU A 211 -5.48 -13.50 -0.08
C GLU A 211 -5.16 -13.11 -1.54
N TRP A 212 -5.14 -14.10 -2.44
CA TRP A 212 -4.93 -13.89 -3.87
C TRP A 212 -6.04 -13.05 -4.50
N ILE A 213 -7.32 -13.40 -4.25
CA ILE A 213 -8.46 -12.65 -4.77
C ILE A 213 -8.42 -11.21 -4.24
N PHE A 214 -8.22 -11.02 -2.93
CA PHE A 214 -8.10 -9.69 -2.33
C PHE A 214 -7.02 -8.85 -3.02
N THR A 215 -5.82 -9.41 -3.19
CA THR A 215 -4.69 -8.69 -3.77
C THR A 215 -4.94 -8.31 -5.22
N VAL A 216 -5.50 -9.23 -6.02
CA VAL A 216 -5.82 -8.99 -7.43
C VAL A 216 -6.94 -7.96 -7.56
N ASP A 217 -8.01 -8.04 -6.77
CA ASP A 217 -9.10 -7.06 -6.77
C ASP A 217 -8.60 -5.65 -6.45
N ILE A 218 -7.72 -5.51 -5.44
CA ILE A 218 -7.11 -4.22 -5.09
C ILE A 218 -6.24 -3.69 -6.24
N LEU A 219 -5.42 -4.53 -6.87
CA LEU A 219 -4.56 -4.10 -7.98
C LEU A 219 -5.38 -3.72 -9.23
N ILE A 220 -6.45 -4.45 -9.54
CA ILE A 220 -7.40 -4.09 -10.61
C ILE A 220 -8.07 -2.76 -10.26
N PHE A 221 -8.51 -2.57 -9.00
CA PHE A 221 -9.09 -1.32 -8.54
C PHE A 221 -8.13 -0.15 -8.77
N TYR A 222 -6.87 -0.27 -8.39
CA TYR A 222 -5.86 0.76 -8.69
C TYR A 222 -5.76 1.00 -10.19
N GLY A 223 -5.73 -0.07 -11.00
CA GLY A 223 -5.72 0.03 -12.46
C GLY A 223 -6.89 0.86 -13.04
N THR A 224 -8.06 0.87 -12.39
CA THR A 224 -9.20 1.69 -12.84
C THR A 224 -8.93 3.19 -12.81
N PHE A 225 -8.01 3.69 -11.96
CA PHE A 225 -7.68 5.12 -11.93
C PHE A 225 -7.09 5.65 -13.24
N THR A 226 -6.67 4.75 -14.13
CA THR A 226 -6.31 5.08 -15.52
C THR A 226 -7.39 5.89 -16.21
N TYR A 227 -8.68 5.61 -15.91
CA TYR A 227 -9.83 6.32 -16.46
C TYR A 227 -9.81 7.81 -16.10
N GLU A 228 -9.65 8.14 -14.81
CA GLU A 228 -9.58 9.55 -14.37
C GLU A 228 -8.20 10.17 -14.60
N PHE A 229 -7.12 9.41 -14.60
CA PHE A 229 -5.77 9.99 -14.71
C PHE A 229 -5.49 10.56 -16.10
N GLY A 230 -6.30 10.18 -17.09
CA GLY A 230 -6.30 10.80 -18.41
C GLY A 230 -6.65 12.29 -18.41
N THR A 231 -7.29 12.80 -17.35
CA THR A 231 -7.67 14.20 -17.21
C THR A 231 -6.73 15.02 -16.31
N VAL A 232 -5.71 14.40 -15.69
CA VAL A 232 -4.76 15.10 -14.80
C VAL A 232 -3.88 16.07 -15.57
N THR A 233 -3.98 17.36 -15.27
CA THR A 233 -3.16 18.41 -15.89
C THR A 233 -2.10 18.97 -14.94
N ARG A 234 -1.34 19.98 -15.39
CA ARG A 234 -0.37 20.67 -14.52
C ARG A 234 -1.07 21.44 -13.41
N GLU A 235 -2.25 21.96 -13.69
CA GLU A 235 -3.12 22.69 -12.76
C GLU A 235 -3.54 21.78 -11.60
N THR A 236 -3.95 20.53 -11.89
CA THR A 236 -4.23 19.51 -10.87
C THR A 236 -3.06 19.37 -9.89
N MET A 237 -1.83 19.23 -10.40
CA MET A 237 -0.65 19.05 -9.55
C MET A 237 -0.35 20.29 -8.68
N MET A 238 -0.52 21.50 -9.24
CA MET A 238 -0.34 22.74 -8.48
C MET A 238 -1.36 22.89 -7.37
N ALA A 239 -2.63 22.52 -7.62
CA ALA A 239 -3.68 22.54 -6.62
C ALA A 239 -3.36 21.64 -5.42
N GLY A 240 -2.82 20.44 -5.66
CA GLY A 240 -2.37 19.54 -4.58
C GLY A 240 -1.21 20.11 -3.75
N LEU A 241 -0.22 20.75 -4.41
CA LEU A 241 0.96 21.30 -3.75
C LEU A 241 0.67 22.57 -2.93
N GLN A 242 -0.16 23.47 -3.45
CA GLN A 242 -0.49 24.73 -2.77
C GLN A 242 -1.28 24.52 -1.47
N MET A 243 -2.18 23.53 -1.44
CA MET A 243 -2.94 23.20 -0.23
C MET A 243 -2.10 22.51 0.85
N SER A 244 -1.07 21.76 0.44
CA SER A 244 -0.07 21.21 1.38
C SER A 244 0.68 22.33 2.11
N GLN A 245 1.02 23.42 1.41
CA GLN A 245 1.69 24.58 2.02
C GLN A 245 0.79 25.33 3.01
N HIS A 246 -0.50 25.51 2.70
CA HIS A 246 -1.44 26.14 3.62
C HIS A 246 -1.72 25.29 4.88
N THR A 247 -1.76 23.97 4.74
CA THR A 247 -1.99 23.05 5.87
C THR A 247 -0.75 22.95 6.78
N SER A 248 0.46 22.92 6.20
CA SER A 248 1.71 22.99 6.96
C SER A 248 1.93 24.35 7.63
N GLY A 249 1.40 25.44 7.06
CA GLY A 249 1.43 26.78 7.65
C GLY A 249 0.51 26.98 8.86
N VAL A 250 -0.53 26.15 9.03
CA VAL A 250 -1.44 26.22 10.18
C VAL A 250 -0.91 25.43 11.41
N MET A 251 0.02 24.49 11.23
CA MET A 251 0.70 23.81 12.34
C MET A 251 1.90 24.58 12.92
N MET A 252 2.35 25.66 12.27
CA MET A 252 3.49 26.49 12.70
C MET A 252 3.07 27.97 12.73
N GLY A 253 2.30 28.38 13.74
CA GLY A 253 1.97 29.79 13.96
C GLY A 253 1.20 30.01 15.26
N PRO A 254 1.69 30.84 16.20
CA PRO A 254 1.17 30.91 17.56
C PRO A 254 -0.15 31.68 17.63
N GLY A 255 -0.97 31.32 18.61
CA GLY A 255 -2.17 32.09 18.95
C GLY A 255 -1.80 33.52 19.34
N SER A 256 -2.43 34.48 18.67
CA SER A 256 -2.64 35.81 19.22
C SER A 256 -3.84 36.46 18.55
N HIS A 257 -4.96 36.49 19.27
CA HIS A 257 -5.99 37.50 19.04
C HIS A 257 -5.36 38.88 19.27
N SER A 258 -5.50 39.80 18.32
CA SER A 258 -5.32 41.22 18.59
C SER A 258 -6.47 42.02 17.97
N SER A 259 -7.37 42.45 18.86
CA SER A 259 -8.25 43.60 18.67
C SER A 259 -7.43 44.89 18.79
N THR A 260 -7.84 45.88 18.01
CA THR A 260 -7.34 47.25 17.90
C THR A 260 -7.51 48.09 19.17
N LEU A 261 -6.49 48.87 19.59
CA LEU A 261 -6.63 50.32 19.89
C LEU A 261 -5.28 51.03 20.21
N ALA A 262 -5.12 52.21 19.58
CA ALA A 262 -4.51 53.48 20.05
C ALA A 262 -3.10 53.59 20.67
N SER A 263 -2.28 54.42 20.00
CA SER A 263 -1.48 55.56 20.50
C SER A 263 -0.61 55.43 21.76
N ALA A 264 0.73 55.56 21.61
CA ALA A 264 1.55 56.61 22.26
C ALA A 264 3.08 56.39 22.08
N THR A 265 3.75 57.43 21.58
CA THR A 265 5.08 58.00 21.89
C THR A 265 6.26 57.18 22.47
N LYS A 266 7.42 57.41 21.82
CA LYS A 266 8.81 57.61 22.36
C LYS A 266 9.58 56.44 22.97
N GLY A 267 10.84 56.29 22.51
CA GLY A 267 11.96 55.86 23.36
C GLY A 267 13.05 55.04 22.67
N LEU A 268 14.21 55.68 22.44
CA LEU A 268 15.48 55.06 22.02
C LEU A 268 15.99 53.98 23.01
N LYS A 269 16.63 52.91 22.51
CA LYS A 269 18.04 52.53 22.78
C LYS A 269 18.37 51.10 22.28
N SER A 270 19.52 50.98 21.63
CA SER A 270 20.35 49.74 21.50
C SER A 270 21.50 49.85 22.55
N PRO A 271 22.52 48.95 22.67
CA PRO A 271 22.73 47.56 22.20
C PRO A 271 23.32 46.60 23.30
N GLY A 272 23.62 45.33 22.95
CA GLY A 272 24.58 44.44 23.63
C GLY A 272 23.96 43.14 24.17
N GLY A 273 24.56 41.95 24.14
CA GLY A 273 25.88 41.46 23.72
C GLY A 273 25.99 39.93 23.97
N SER A 274 27.08 39.32 23.45
CA SER A 274 27.67 37.97 23.68
C SER A 274 26.79 36.72 23.48
N SER A 275 27.06 35.82 22.52
CA SER A 275 28.15 34.83 22.42
C SER A 275 28.16 33.75 23.50
N THR A 276 27.79 32.50 23.14
CA THR A 276 28.46 31.26 23.57
C THR A 276 28.10 30.11 22.62
N SER A 277 29.13 29.44 22.11
CA SER A 277 29.09 28.23 21.29
C SER A 277 28.96 26.97 22.15
N THR A 278 28.36 25.91 21.61
CA THR A 278 28.62 24.54 22.05
C THR A 278 28.80 23.62 20.84
N HIS A 279 30.01 23.07 20.76
CA HIS A 279 30.46 22.00 19.89
C HIS A 279 29.63 20.72 20.11
N LEU A 280 29.20 20.08 19.02
CA LEU A 280 28.69 18.70 19.03
C LEU A 280 29.78 17.79 18.46
N ASN A 281 30.24 16.85 19.29
CA ASN A 281 31.17 15.77 18.94
C ASN A 281 30.38 14.64 18.27
N CYS A 282 30.72 14.30 17.02
CA CYS A 282 30.26 13.08 16.35
C CYS A 282 31.27 11.96 16.57
N THR A 283 30.85 10.84 17.15
CA THR A 283 31.56 9.56 17.12
C THR A 283 30.93 8.68 16.04
N PRO A 284 31.70 8.10 15.09
CA PRO A 284 31.20 7.12 14.14
C PRO A 284 31.31 5.72 14.75
N GLU A 285 30.18 5.03 14.98
CA GLU A 285 30.21 3.60 15.23
C GLU A 285 30.28 2.82 13.91
N SER A 286 31.22 1.88 13.90
CA SER A 286 31.66 1.05 12.80
C SER A 286 30.63 0.01 12.36
N VAL A 287 30.42 -0.04 11.05
CA VAL A 287 29.72 -1.13 10.33
C VAL A 287 30.55 -2.41 10.41
N ALA A 288 29.97 -3.46 11.00
CA ALA A 288 30.44 -4.83 10.80
C ALA A 288 29.52 -5.50 9.76
N MET A 289 30.07 -5.79 8.57
CA MET A 289 29.45 -6.67 7.60
C MET A 289 29.68 -8.13 8.03
N LEU A 290 28.60 -8.90 8.10
CA LEU A 290 28.58 -10.34 7.94
C LEU A 290 27.49 -10.67 6.92
#